data_AF-A0A2T5H4V4-F1
#
_entry.id   AF-A0A2T5H4V4-F1
#
_cell.length_a   1.000
_cell.length_b   1.000
_cell.length_c   1.000
_cell.angle_alpha   90.00
_cell.angle_beta   90.00
_cell.angle_gamma   90.00
#
_symmetry.space_group_name_H-M   'P 1'
#
loop_
_entity.id
_entity.type
_entity.pdbx_description
1 polymer ?
#
loop_
_entity_poly.entity_id
_entity_poly.type
_entity_poly.pdbx_seq_one_letter_code
_entity_poly.pdbx_strand_id
1 'polypeptide(L)'
;MSQTLIAALQNPALYPHPVESFQVIETHISWVVLTGPFAYKIKKPVNFGFLDFTGLDDRKHFCNEELRLNQRLTEGLYLEVLPITGSAEAPQLNGDGPVIEYALKMRQFPQSQLLAEVQSRGELTTDHIDALASQIAHFHLNAPRVAPEHPLASSAAIMAPVTQNFEQIRPMLSDKADLVQLDALQAWADASFERLQPLFERRRTEGFIRECHGDIHLGNATIVDGKVVLFDCIEFNEPFRLTDVTADAAFLAMDLEDRNLKPLARRFISAWLEQTGDYDALEILNFFKAYRAMVRAKVGLFRLGQEENPVQRAVILRQYRSYAALAESYSAIPSRLLAITHGVSAVGKSHVAMRLVEALGAIRLRSDVERKRLFGEQQAAEKGQLTAGIYSQDASAATYQRLHQLASAALHAGFPVVIDATYLKQAQRHAARDVAQETGAPFLILDCQAPETVIASWLAQRQAAAKDPSDATLEVVKAQQASREALDAEELAQTKQVNTHESASLDSLIERIRQRLPGL
;
A
#
# COMPACT_ATOMS: atom_id res chain seq x y z
N MET A 1 15.14 37.79 -2.40
CA MET A 1 15.59 37.28 -1.10
C MET A 1 15.93 35.79 -1.17
N SER A 2 14.98 34.91 -1.53
CA SER A 2 15.22 33.46 -1.42
C SER A 2 16.21 32.89 -2.45
N GLN A 3 16.20 33.31 -3.71
CA GLN A 3 17.21 32.81 -4.68
C GLN A 3 18.65 33.23 -4.31
N THR A 4 18.83 34.47 -3.82
CA THR A 4 20.12 34.95 -3.30
C THR A 4 20.60 34.08 -2.15
N LEU A 5 19.71 33.77 -1.20
CA LEU A 5 20.01 32.90 -0.07
C LEU A 5 20.44 31.50 -0.53
N ILE A 6 19.68 30.86 -1.42
CA ILE A 6 20.02 29.52 -1.92
C ILE A 6 21.35 29.52 -2.70
N ALA A 7 21.64 30.58 -3.47
CA ALA A 7 22.94 30.75 -4.12
C ALA A 7 24.08 30.88 -3.10
N ALA A 8 23.90 31.69 -2.06
CA ALA A 8 24.91 31.91 -1.02
C ALA A 8 25.15 30.67 -0.14
N LEU A 9 24.12 29.83 0.06
CA LEU A 9 24.24 28.55 0.76
C LEU A 9 25.13 27.54 0.01
N GLN A 10 25.38 27.71 -1.30
CA GLN A 10 26.32 26.87 -2.05
C GLN A 10 27.79 27.25 -1.82
N ASN A 11 28.18 27.36 -0.54
CA ASN A 11 29.52 27.65 -0.08
C ASN A 11 29.98 26.59 0.94
N PRO A 12 31.03 25.79 0.66
CA PRO A 12 31.47 24.72 1.55
C PRO A 12 31.84 25.20 2.96
N ALA A 13 32.31 26.44 3.10
CA ALA A 13 32.76 27.00 4.38
C ALA A 13 31.62 27.20 5.40
N LEU A 14 30.36 27.11 4.97
CA LEU A 14 29.19 27.25 5.85
C LEU A 14 28.83 25.97 6.60
N TYR A 15 29.41 24.84 6.22
CA TYR A 15 29.01 23.52 6.69
C TYR A 15 30.07 22.91 7.62
N PRO A 16 29.69 22.30 8.76
CA PRO A 16 30.63 21.71 9.71
C PRO A 16 31.13 20.32 9.27
N HIS A 17 30.95 19.95 8.01
CA HIS A 17 31.33 18.68 7.42
C HIS A 17 31.93 18.90 6.02
N PRO A 18 32.68 17.93 5.47
CA PRO A 18 33.12 17.99 4.10
C PRO A 18 31.94 18.11 3.14
N VAL A 19 32.04 19.04 2.19
CA VAL A 19 31.07 19.18 1.08
C VAL A 19 31.73 18.68 -0.19
N GLU A 20 31.15 17.66 -0.81
CA GLU A 20 31.71 17.03 -2.01
C GLU A 20 31.30 17.78 -3.29
N SER A 21 30.03 18.16 -3.36
CA SER A 21 29.44 18.94 -4.44
C SER A 21 28.13 19.58 -3.97
N PHE A 22 27.66 20.57 -4.71
CA PHE A 22 26.31 21.12 -4.52
C PHE A 22 25.38 20.69 -5.64
N GLN A 23 24.17 20.27 -5.26
CA GLN A 23 23.04 20.16 -6.16
C GLN A 23 21.83 20.76 -5.47
N VAL A 24 21.09 21.62 -6.18
CA VAL A 24 19.84 22.18 -5.66
C VAL A 24 18.68 21.50 -6.35
N ILE A 25 17.82 20.86 -5.57
CA ILE A 25 16.53 20.33 -6.02
C ILE A 25 15.46 21.35 -5.63
N GLU A 26 14.67 21.78 -6.60
CA GLU A 26 13.59 22.73 -6.38
C GLU A 26 12.23 22.02 -6.52
N THR A 27 11.39 22.14 -5.50
CA THR A 27 9.99 21.67 -5.52
C THR A 27 9.04 22.87 -5.55
N HIS A 28 7.73 22.65 -5.59
CA HIS A 28 6.75 23.74 -5.56
C HIS A 28 6.80 24.56 -4.26
N ILE A 29 7.20 23.94 -3.14
CA ILE A 29 7.14 24.55 -1.80
C ILE A 29 8.49 24.58 -1.07
N SER A 30 9.57 24.04 -1.64
CA SER A 30 10.87 23.99 -0.98
C SER A 30 12.04 24.02 -1.97
N TRP A 31 13.22 24.37 -1.46
CA TRP A 31 14.52 24.08 -2.06
C TRP A 31 15.22 23.04 -1.18
N VAL A 32 15.94 22.09 -1.79
CA VAL A 32 16.77 21.11 -1.09
C VAL A 32 18.20 21.25 -1.60
N VAL A 33 19.11 21.68 -0.72
CA VAL A 33 20.54 21.83 -1.01
C VAL A 33 21.24 20.54 -0.60
N LEU A 34 21.70 19.78 -1.57
CA LEU A 34 22.49 18.57 -1.39
C LEU A 34 23.97 18.94 -1.26
N THR A 35 24.66 18.35 -0.28
CA THR A 35 26.04 18.70 0.08
C THR A 35 27.01 17.51 0.12
N GLY A 36 26.52 16.30 -0.21
CA GLY A 36 27.26 15.04 -0.11
C GLY A 36 26.68 14.16 0.99
N PRO A 37 27.12 14.29 2.26
CA PRO A 37 26.59 13.49 3.38
C PRO A 37 25.21 13.96 3.90
N PHE A 38 24.88 15.25 3.73
CA PHE A 38 23.64 15.85 4.23
C PHE A 38 22.91 16.64 3.16
N ALA A 39 21.61 16.78 3.36
CA ALA A 39 20.74 17.65 2.59
C ALA A 39 20.03 18.63 3.52
N TYR A 40 19.79 19.83 3.02
CA TYR A 40 19.16 20.93 3.75
C TYR A 40 17.92 21.39 2.99
N LYS A 41 16.74 21.14 3.56
CA LYS A 41 15.45 21.53 2.99
C LYS A 41 15.00 22.88 3.57
N ILE A 42 14.83 23.88 2.71
CA ILE A 42 14.37 25.23 3.03
C ILE A 42 12.99 25.43 2.41
N LYS A 43 12.02 25.89 3.20
CA LYS A 43 10.65 26.13 2.72
C LYS A 43 10.56 27.46 1.97
N LYS A 44 9.78 27.50 0.89
CA LYS A 44 9.54 28.71 0.08
C LYS A 44 8.50 29.61 0.77
N PRO A 45 8.64 30.95 0.70
CA PRO A 45 7.63 31.87 1.24
C PRO A 45 6.44 32.00 0.28
N VAL A 46 5.61 30.97 0.21
CA VAL A 46 4.47 30.85 -0.73
C VAL A 46 3.17 30.60 0.01
N ASN A 47 2.04 30.99 -0.60
CA ASN A 47 0.70 30.66 -0.14
C ASN A 47 -0.10 30.08 -1.32
N PHE A 48 -0.58 28.84 -1.17
CA PHE A 48 -1.38 28.13 -2.17
C PHE A 48 -2.82 27.86 -1.70
N GLY A 49 -3.26 28.51 -0.61
CA GLY A 49 -4.58 28.36 0.00
C GLY A 49 -4.74 27.08 0.84
N PHE A 50 -4.15 25.96 0.41
CA PHE A 50 -4.04 24.73 1.21
C PHE A 50 -2.80 24.70 2.10
N LEU A 51 -1.94 25.71 1.97
CA LEU A 51 -0.67 25.90 2.66
C LEU A 51 -0.30 27.38 2.66
N ASP A 52 0.20 27.90 3.79
CA ASP A 52 0.81 29.23 3.90
C ASP A 52 2.18 29.13 4.61
N PHE A 53 3.24 29.47 3.88
CA PHE A 53 4.62 29.57 4.36
C PHE A 53 5.17 31.00 4.28
N THR A 54 4.31 32.01 4.12
CA THR A 54 4.74 33.41 3.95
C THR A 54 5.45 33.93 5.22
N GLY A 55 4.95 33.57 6.41
CA GLY A 55 5.56 33.87 7.70
C GLY A 55 6.81 33.03 8.00
N LEU A 56 7.82 33.65 8.62
CA LEU A 56 9.03 32.95 9.07
C LEU A 56 8.71 31.94 10.20
N ASP A 57 7.81 32.31 11.12
CA ASP A 57 7.36 31.43 12.20
C ASP A 57 6.60 30.20 11.67
N ASP A 58 5.82 30.35 10.60
CA ASP A 58 5.14 29.23 9.93
C ASP A 58 6.17 28.28 9.32
N ARG A 59 7.19 28.81 8.62
CA ARG A 59 8.25 27.97 8.06
C ARG A 59 9.03 27.24 9.15
N LYS A 60 9.30 27.88 10.29
CA LYS A 60 9.87 27.21 11.47
C LYS A 60 8.98 26.08 11.96
N HIS A 61 7.70 26.37 12.18
CA HIS A 61 6.72 25.41 12.67
C HIS A 61 6.66 24.18 11.77
N PHE A 62 6.50 24.38 10.46
CA PHE A 62 6.39 23.27 9.53
C PHE A 62 7.71 22.54 9.28
N CYS A 63 8.88 23.16 9.45
CA CYS A 63 10.15 22.40 9.47
C CYS A 63 10.19 21.43 10.65
N ASN A 64 9.69 21.85 11.83
CA ASN A 64 9.61 20.99 13.01
C ASN A 64 8.53 19.91 12.87
N GLU A 65 7.39 20.22 12.25
CA GLU A 65 6.37 19.21 11.95
C GLU A 65 6.87 18.16 10.96
N GLU A 66 7.59 18.58 9.91
CA GLU A 66 8.19 17.63 8.97
C GLU A 66 9.21 16.71 9.66
N LEU A 67 10.05 17.27 10.55
CA LEU A 67 10.97 16.48 11.38
C LEU A 67 10.21 15.47 12.25
N ARG A 68 9.22 15.93 13.03
CA ARG A 68 8.42 15.11 13.95
C ARG A 68 7.71 13.97 13.21
N LEU A 69 7.07 14.29 12.08
CA LEU A 69 6.25 13.35 11.34
C LEU A 69 7.08 12.27 10.65
N ASN A 70 8.22 12.64 10.06
CA ASN A 70 9.05 11.71 9.31
C ASN A 70 9.98 10.85 10.19
N GLN A 71 10.32 11.27 11.41
CA GLN A 71 11.06 10.42 12.35
C GLN A 71 10.29 9.16 12.77
N ARG A 72 8.96 9.14 12.61
CA ARG A 72 8.11 7.95 12.85
C ARG A 72 8.33 6.84 11.83
N LEU A 73 8.84 7.18 10.64
CA LEU A 73 8.97 6.29 9.49
C LEU A 73 10.42 6.08 9.05
N THR A 74 11.37 6.80 9.66
CA THR A 74 12.77 6.82 9.24
C THR A 74 13.70 6.59 10.42
N GLU A 75 14.78 5.83 10.19
CA GLU A 75 15.84 5.60 11.17
C GLU A 75 17.01 6.57 10.88
N GLY A 76 16.98 7.74 11.51
CA GLY A 76 18.10 8.70 11.42
C GLY A 76 18.23 9.45 10.08
N LEU A 77 17.18 9.46 9.24
CA LEU A 77 17.16 10.25 8.00
C LEU A 77 16.94 11.74 8.30
N TYR A 78 15.98 12.07 9.17
CA TYR A 78 15.66 13.44 9.57
C TYR A 78 16.34 13.77 10.91
N LEU A 79 17.18 14.82 10.93
CA LEU A 79 18.13 15.05 12.03
C LEU A 79 17.71 16.20 12.94
N GLU A 80 17.58 17.40 12.40
CA GLU A 80 17.35 18.62 13.20
C GLU A 80 16.88 19.79 12.32
N VAL A 81 16.24 20.78 12.93
CA VAL A 81 15.93 22.07 12.29
C VAL A 81 16.96 23.10 12.74
N LEU A 82 17.66 23.71 11.79
CA LEU A 82 18.71 24.70 12.02
C LEU A 82 18.21 26.11 11.67
N PRO A 83 18.50 27.13 12.49
CA PRO A 83 18.32 28.51 12.09
C PRO A 83 19.37 28.91 11.06
N ILE A 84 19.01 29.78 10.14
CA ILE A 84 19.91 30.48 9.23
C ILE A 84 19.89 31.95 9.65
N THR A 85 21.05 32.51 9.98
CA THR A 85 21.21 33.89 10.44
C THR A 85 22.09 34.69 9.48
N GLY A 86 22.33 35.97 9.77
CA GLY A 86 23.15 36.86 8.93
C GLY A 86 22.31 37.57 7.88
N SER A 87 22.76 37.55 6.63
CA SER A 87 22.05 38.16 5.48
C SER A 87 21.85 37.13 4.37
N ALA A 88 21.00 37.42 3.38
CA ALA A 88 20.80 36.51 2.25
C ALA A 88 22.07 36.33 1.41
N GLU A 89 22.95 37.34 1.39
CA GLU A 89 24.23 37.34 0.66
C GLU A 89 25.37 36.69 1.45
N ALA A 90 25.29 36.72 2.78
CA ALA A 90 26.26 36.11 3.69
C ALA A 90 25.53 35.38 4.83
N PRO A 91 24.90 34.23 4.54
CA PRO A 91 24.18 33.46 5.54
C PRO A 91 25.14 32.72 6.47
N GLN A 92 24.68 32.45 7.69
CA GLN A 92 25.37 31.60 8.65
C GLN A 92 24.42 30.48 9.10
N LEU A 93 24.81 29.24 8.84
CA LEU A 93 24.06 28.07 9.29
C LEU A 93 24.28 27.88 10.79
N ASN A 94 23.20 27.83 11.56
CA ASN A 94 23.22 27.70 13.01
C ASN A 94 24.03 28.80 13.74
N GLY A 95 24.01 30.03 13.22
CA GLY A 95 24.66 31.18 13.87
C GLY A 95 23.82 31.80 15.00
N ASP A 96 24.44 32.69 15.78
CA ASP A 96 23.84 33.32 16.97
C ASP A 96 23.09 34.65 16.68
N GLY A 97 23.03 35.07 15.41
CA GLY A 97 22.41 36.33 14.99
C GLY A 97 20.88 36.26 14.83
N PRO A 98 20.25 37.36 14.36
CA PRO A 98 18.84 37.35 13.97
C PRO A 98 18.59 36.29 12.89
N VAL A 99 17.55 35.47 13.10
CA VAL A 99 17.16 34.42 12.15
C VAL A 99 16.49 35.05 10.94
N ILE A 100 16.96 34.68 9.75
CA ILE A 100 16.39 35.09 8.47
C ILE A 100 15.64 33.94 7.78
N GLU A 101 15.97 32.69 8.10
CA GLU A 101 15.33 31.49 7.55
C GLU A 101 15.60 30.24 8.42
N TYR A 102 14.91 29.12 8.15
CA TYR A 102 15.19 27.80 8.75
C TYR A 102 15.53 26.75 7.68
N ALA A 103 16.39 25.80 8.04
CA ALA A 103 16.70 24.61 7.24
C ALA A 103 16.45 23.34 8.04
N LEU A 104 15.69 22.41 7.46
CA LEU A 104 15.60 21.04 7.94
C LEU A 104 16.81 20.24 7.42
N LYS A 105 17.66 19.81 8.34
CA LYS A 105 18.84 18.98 8.05
C LYS A 105 18.47 17.51 8.06
N MET A 106 18.88 16.81 7.01
CA MET A 106 18.64 15.38 6.81
C MET A 106 19.89 14.70 6.25
N ARG A 107 20.02 13.37 6.45
CA ARG A 107 21.01 12.58 5.71
C ARG A 107 20.66 12.62 4.23
N GLN A 108 21.64 12.90 3.39
CA GLN A 108 21.45 12.78 1.95
C GLN A 108 21.49 11.30 1.55
N PHE A 109 20.62 10.92 0.61
CA PHE A 109 20.64 9.62 -0.03
C PHE A 109 20.74 9.77 -1.56
N PRO A 110 21.26 8.76 -2.28
CA PRO A 110 21.38 8.84 -3.73
C PRO A 110 20.01 8.93 -4.38
N GLN A 111 19.79 9.93 -5.24
CA GLN A 111 18.51 10.13 -5.91
C GLN A 111 18.11 8.95 -6.82
N SER A 112 19.11 8.21 -7.33
CA SER A 112 18.88 6.97 -8.08
C SER A 112 18.23 5.85 -7.27
N GLN A 113 18.21 5.95 -5.93
CA GLN A 113 17.59 4.99 -5.02
C GLN A 113 16.14 5.35 -4.64
N LEU A 114 15.61 6.49 -5.09
CA LEU A 114 14.18 6.75 -5.05
C LEU A 114 13.45 5.61 -5.76
N LEU A 115 12.38 5.06 -5.17
CA LEU A 115 11.73 3.89 -5.76
C LEU A 115 11.06 4.21 -7.11
N ALA A 116 10.71 5.47 -7.37
CA ALA A 116 10.30 5.93 -8.69
C ALA A 116 11.43 5.76 -9.74
N GLU A 117 12.69 5.99 -9.36
CA GLU A 117 13.86 5.81 -10.23
C GLU A 117 14.30 4.34 -10.33
N VAL A 118 14.20 3.59 -9.23
CA VAL A 118 14.41 2.13 -9.25
C VAL A 118 13.38 1.48 -10.18
N GLN A 119 12.13 1.95 -10.15
CA GLN A 119 11.08 1.50 -11.04
C GLN A 119 11.34 1.90 -12.49
N SER A 120 11.78 3.13 -12.76
CA SER A 120 12.06 3.59 -14.14
C SER A 120 13.15 2.77 -14.83
N ARG A 121 14.09 2.21 -14.06
CA ARG A 121 15.12 1.27 -14.52
C ARG A 121 14.69 -0.19 -14.59
N GLY A 122 13.47 -0.53 -14.15
CA GLY A 122 12.98 -1.91 -14.12
C GLY A 122 13.55 -2.76 -12.97
N GLU A 123 14.10 -2.12 -11.94
CA GLU A 123 14.77 -2.77 -10.79
C GLU A 123 13.85 -2.90 -9.56
N LEU A 124 12.58 -2.48 -9.66
CA LEU A 124 11.62 -2.60 -8.56
C LEU A 124 11.17 -4.07 -8.40
N THR A 125 11.48 -4.67 -7.26
CA THR A 125 11.22 -6.10 -6.99
C THR A 125 10.03 -6.32 -6.06
N THR A 126 9.59 -7.57 -5.96
CA THR A 126 8.59 -7.99 -4.95
C THR A 126 9.06 -7.77 -3.53
N ASP A 127 10.37 -7.90 -3.26
CA ASP A 127 10.94 -7.73 -1.92
C ASP A 127 10.84 -6.27 -1.47
N HIS A 128 11.03 -5.31 -2.38
CA HIS A 128 10.79 -3.89 -2.07
C HIS A 128 9.32 -3.64 -1.70
N ILE A 129 8.39 -4.30 -2.40
CA ILE A 129 6.95 -4.15 -2.16
C ILE A 129 6.54 -4.80 -0.84
N ASP A 130 7.08 -5.97 -0.50
CA ASP A 130 6.84 -6.61 0.80
C ASP A 130 7.37 -5.77 1.96
N ALA A 131 8.55 -5.16 1.79
CA ALA A 131 9.12 -4.25 2.77
C ALA A 131 8.23 -3.01 2.98
N LEU A 132 7.72 -2.41 1.90
CA LEU A 132 6.74 -1.32 1.99
C LEU A 132 5.46 -1.77 2.69
N ALA A 133 4.89 -2.90 2.30
CA ALA A 133 3.68 -3.43 2.91
C ALA A 133 3.86 -3.60 4.43
N SER A 134 5.01 -4.11 4.86
CA SER A 134 5.32 -4.28 6.29
C SER A 134 5.51 -2.96 7.02
N GLN A 135 6.30 -2.04 6.46
CA GLN A 135 6.52 -0.72 7.05
C GLN A 135 5.19 0.06 7.19
N ILE A 136 4.36 0.04 6.14
CA ILE A 136 3.07 0.73 6.10
C ILE A 136 2.06 0.09 7.05
N ALA A 137 1.95 -1.24 7.07
CA ALA A 137 1.06 -1.93 8.00
C ALA A 137 1.45 -1.66 9.46
N HIS A 138 2.75 -1.74 9.78
CA HIS A 138 3.24 -1.43 11.11
C HIS A 138 2.96 0.03 11.49
N PHE A 139 3.20 0.97 10.58
CA PHE A 139 2.89 2.37 10.80
C PHE A 139 1.39 2.58 11.03
N HIS A 140 0.52 2.04 10.18
CA HIS A 140 -0.94 2.17 10.33
C HIS A 140 -1.47 1.57 11.63
N LEU A 141 -0.88 0.48 12.11
CA LEU A 141 -1.27 -0.13 13.39
C LEU A 141 -0.86 0.70 14.61
N ASN A 142 0.21 1.50 14.51
CA ASN A 142 0.80 2.24 15.63
C ASN A 142 0.64 3.76 15.56
N ALA A 143 0.27 4.32 14.40
CA ALA A 143 0.07 5.76 14.23
C ALA A 143 -1.00 6.27 15.20
N PRO A 144 -0.86 7.50 15.73
CA PRO A 144 -1.82 8.10 16.65
C PRO A 144 -3.23 8.05 16.09
N ARG A 145 -4.17 7.55 16.89
CA ARG A 145 -5.59 7.54 16.55
C ARG A 145 -6.15 8.95 16.69
N VAL A 146 -6.94 9.37 15.72
CA VAL A 146 -7.71 10.60 15.82
C VAL A 146 -8.94 10.30 16.66
N ALA A 147 -9.22 11.14 17.66
CA ALA A 147 -10.41 10.98 18.50
C ALA A 147 -11.68 11.01 17.64
N PRO A 148 -12.69 10.16 17.89
CA PRO A 148 -13.90 10.15 17.08
C PRO A 148 -14.58 11.52 16.99
N GLU A 149 -14.57 12.30 18.06
CA GLU A 149 -15.19 13.63 18.16
C GLU A 149 -14.43 14.71 17.39
N HIS A 150 -13.21 14.41 16.94
CA HIS A 150 -12.41 15.35 16.16
C HIS A 150 -13.11 15.64 14.82
N PRO A 151 -13.21 16.91 14.36
CA PRO A 151 -13.91 17.25 13.12
C PRO A 151 -13.42 16.47 11.89
N LEU A 152 -12.10 16.24 11.81
CA LEU A 152 -11.46 15.50 10.71
C LEU A 152 -11.66 13.97 10.77
N ALA A 153 -12.30 13.44 11.81
CA ALA A 153 -12.68 12.04 11.87
C ALA A 153 -14.08 11.76 11.28
N SER A 154 -14.84 12.81 10.96
CA SER A 154 -16.17 12.67 10.37
C SER A 154 -16.12 12.14 8.93
N SER A 155 -17.16 11.44 8.50
CA SER A 155 -17.32 11.02 7.10
C SER A 155 -17.38 12.23 6.15
N ALA A 156 -17.93 13.36 6.59
CA ALA A 156 -17.91 14.61 5.83
C ALA A 156 -16.47 15.10 5.56
N ALA A 157 -15.56 14.96 6.54
CA ALA A 157 -14.15 15.30 6.36
C ALA A 157 -13.43 14.36 5.38
N ILE A 158 -13.86 13.10 5.28
CA ILE A 158 -13.38 12.15 4.25
C ILE A 158 -13.83 12.59 2.85
N MET A 159 -15.08 13.04 2.69
CA MET A 159 -15.63 13.43 1.40
C MET A 159 -15.14 14.82 0.93
N ALA A 160 -14.88 15.75 1.85
CA ALA A 160 -14.47 17.11 1.51
C ALA A 160 -13.29 17.19 0.49
N PRO A 161 -12.15 16.50 0.67
CA PRO A 161 -11.07 16.52 -0.32
C PRO A 161 -11.44 15.82 -1.64
N VAL A 162 -12.38 14.86 -1.62
CA VAL A 162 -12.91 14.22 -2.83
C VAL A 162 -13.70 15.23 -3.65
N THR A 163 -14.65 15.93 -3.03
CA THR A 163 -15.45 16.98 -3.68
C THR A 163 -14.57 18.11 -4.21
N GLN A 164 -13.59 18.55 -3.41
CA GLN A 164 -12.67 19.62 -3.81
C GLN A 164 -11.89 19.27 -5.10
N ASN A 165 -11.58 17.99 -5.34
CA ASN A 165 -10.91 17.59 -6.58
C ASN A 165 -11.76 17.94 -7.81
N PHE A 166 -13.05 17.61 -7.78
CA PHE A 166 -13.96 17.90 -8.89
C PHE A 166 -14.15 19.41 -9.09
N GLU A 167 -14.33 20.16 -8.01
CA GLU A 167 -14.47 21.62 -8.04
C GLU A 167 -13.25 22.32 -8.66
N GLN A 168 -12.04 21.86 -8.33
CA GLN A 168 -10.78 22.45 -8.82
C GLN A 168 -10.42 22.00 -10.23
N ILE A 169 -10.76 20.76 -10.62
CA ILE A 169 -10.48 20.24 -11.97
C ILE A 169 -11.40 20.88 -13.01
N ARG A 170 -12.71 20.98 -12.72
CA ARG A 170 -13.73 21.45 -13.67
C ARG A 170 -13.37 22.74 -14.42
N PRO A 171 -12.92 23.83 -13.78
CA PRO A 171 -12.56 25.08 -14.48
C PRO A 171 -11.30 24.96 -15.35
N MET A 172 -10.52 23.89 -15.23
CA MET A 172 -9.30 23.64 -16.01
C MET A 172 -9.55 22.83 -17.29
N LEU A 173 -10.75 22.29 -17.45
CA LEU A 173 -11.14 21.48 -18.60
C LEU A 173 -12.02 22.30 -19.56
N SER A 174 -11.77 22.13 -20.86
CA SER A 174 -12.57 22.75 -21.93
C SER A 174 -13.20 21.72 -22.88
N ASP A 175 -12.68 20.49 -22.91
CA ASP A 175 -13.17 19.44 -23.79
C ASP A 175 -14.46 18.83 -23.22
N LYS A 176 -15.47 18.65 -24.09
CA LYS A 176 -16.78 18.14 -23.68
C LYS A 176 -16.70 16.69 -23.18
N ALA A 177 -15.85 15.85 -23.76
CA ALA A 177 -15.72 14.46 -23.34
C ALA A 177 -15.08 14.36 -21.95
N ASP A 178 -14.05 15.18 -21.69
CA ASP A 178 -13.41 15.24 -20.38
C ASP A 178 -14.39 15.71 -19.28
N LEU A 179 -15.25 16.69 -19.58
CA LEU A 179 -16.29 17.16 -18.67
C LEU A 179 -17.35 16.10 -18.38
N VAL A 180 -17.79 15.35 -19.39
CA VAL A 180 -18.75 14.24 -19.21
C VAL A 180 -18.15 13.12 -18.35
N GLN A 181 -16.87 12.78 -18.57
CA GLN A 181 -16.16 11.80 -17.73
C GLN A 181 -16.06 12.30 -16.28
N LEU A 182 -15.73 13.58 -16.08
CA LEU A 182 -15.66 14.19 -14.75
C LEU A 182 -17.02 14.14 -14.02
N ASP A 183 -18.13 14.44 -14.72
CA ASP A 183 -19.48 14.38 -14.18
C ASP A 183 -19.86 12.95 -13.75
N ALA A 184 -19.52 11.94 -14.58
CA ALA A 184 -19.77 10.54 -14.26
C ALA A 184 -18.97 10.08 -13.04
N LEU A 185 -17.69 10.46 -12.95
CA LEU A 185 -16.83 10.17 -11.80
C LEU A 185 -17.34 10.83 -10.51
N GLN A 186 -17.80 12.09 -10.60
CA GLN A 186 -18.37 12.80 -9.46
C GLN A 186 -19.64 12.11 -8.97
N ALA A 187 -20.57 11.79 -9.88
CA ALA A 187 -21.80 11.09 -9.53
C ALA A 187 -21.53 9.71 -8.91
N TRP A 188 -20.54 8.97 -9.42
CA TRP A 188 -20.12 7.69 -8.83
C TRP A 188 -19.53 7.87 -7.42
N ALA A 189 -18.71 8.90 -7.21
CA ALA A 189 -18.12 9.19 -5.91
C ALA A 189 -19.20 9.54 -4.87
N ASP A 190 -20.17 10.39 -5.24
CA ASP A 190 -21.28 10.79 -4.38
C ASP A 190 -22.15 9.59 -3.99
N ALA A 191 -22.57 8.77 -4.97
CA ALA A 191 -23.37 7.57 -4.72
C ALA A 191 -22.62 6.51 -3.90
N SER A 192 -21.31 6.35 -4.15
CA SER A 192 -20.47 5.44 -3.38
C SER A 192 -20.32 5.91 -1.94
N PHE A 193 -20.13 7.22 -1.72
CA PHE A 193 -20.01 7.79 -0.39
C PHE A 193 -21.29 7.59 0.44
N GLU A 194 -22.47 7.84 -0.16
CA GLU A 194 -23.76 7.59 0.50
C GLU A 194 -23.89 6.13 0.95
N ARG A 195 -23.58 5.17 0.06
CA ARG A 195 -23.60 3.74 0.37
C ARG A 195 -22.60 3.35 1.46
N LEU A 196 -21.40 3.95 1.46
CA LEU A 196 -20.29 3.62 2.36
C LEU A 196 -20.34 4.35 3.70
N GLN A 197 -21.27 5.31 3.87
CA GLN A 197 -21.38 6.12 5.07
C GLN A 197 -21.47 5.31 6.37
N PRO A 198 -22.24 4.21 6.46
CA PRO A 198 -22.26 3.37 7.67
C PRO A 198 -20.89 2.75 8.01
N LEU A 199 -20.13 2.36 6.99
CA LEU A 199 -18.79 1.79 7.17
C LEU A 199 -17.80 2.87 7.60
N PHE A 200 -17.82 4.06 7.01
CA PHE A 200 -16.98 5.16 7.48
C PHE A 200 -17.24 5.52 8.95
N GLU A 201 -18.50 5.49 9.39
CA GLU A 201 -18.85 5.75 10.78
C GLU A 201 -18.37 4.64 11.74
N ARG A 202 -18.48 3.37 11.33
CA ARG A 202 -17.88 2.26 12.09
C ARG A 202 -16.36 2.44 12.19
N ARG A 203 -15.70 2.76 11.09
CA ARG A 203 -14.24 2.93 11.03
C ARG A 203 -13.76 4.11 11.88
N ARG A 204 -14.54 5.20 11.93
CA ARG A 204 -14.32 6.32 12.85
C ARG A 204 -14.29 5.86 14.31
N THR A 205 -15.28 5.10 14.73
CA THR A 205 -15.40 4.65 16.13
C THR A 205 -14.40 3.55 16.50
N GLU A 206 -13.97 2.73 15.54
CA GLU A 206 -12.95 1.68 15.72
C GLU A 206 -11.50 2.21 15.66
N GLY A 207 -11.30 3.49 15.34
CA GLY A 207 -10.00 4.15 15.37
C GLY A 207 -9.12 3.92 14.13
N PHE A 208 -9.76 3.77 12.96
CA PHE A 208 -9.06 3.69 11.67
C PHE A 208 -8.69 5.06 11.10
N ILE A 209 -9.26 6.16 11.62
CA ILE A 209 -8.79 7.50 11.33
C ILE A 209 -7.55 7.78 12.19
N ARG A 210 -6.42 8.03 11.55
CA ARG A 210 -5.11 8.15 12.21
C ARG A 210 -4.27 9.27 11.60
N GLU A 211 -3.24 9.71 12.33
CA GLU A 211 -2.21 10.62 11.81
C GLU A 211 -1.24 9.87 10.88
N CYS A 212 -1.75 9.55 9.69
CA CYS A 212 -1.12 8.82 8.60
C CYS A 212 -0.01 9.64 7.91
N HIS A 213 0.51 9.14 6.77
CA HIS A 213 1.53 9.83 5.96
C HIS A 213 0.89 10.87 5.03
N GLY A 214 -0.23 10.51 4.42
CA GLY A 214 -1.03 11.36 3.53
C GLY A 214 -0.58 11.37 2.06
N ASP A 215 0.58 10.80 1.72
CA ASP A 215 1.21 10.90 0.39
C ASP A 215 2.13 9.69 0.04
N ILE A 216 1.68 8.47 0.33
CA ILE A 216 2.49 7.25 0.08
C ILE A 216 2.47 6.90 -1.41
N HIS A 217 3.51 7.27 -2.13
CA HIS A 217 3.75 6.85 -3.52
C HIS A 217 5.25 6.57 -3.75
N LEU A 218 5.64 5.95 -4.87
CA LEU A 218 7.05 5.54 -5.11
C LEU A 218 8.05 6.70 -5.15
N GLY A 219 7.58 7.94 -5.32
CA GLY A 219 8.43 9.14 -5.26
C GLY A 219 8.81 9.54 -3.83
N ASN A 220 8.03 9.09 -2.84
CA ASN A 220 8.21 9.34 -1.41
C ASN A 220 8.68 8.06 -0.69
N ALA A 221 9.34 7.17 -1.44
CA ALA A 221 9.98 5.98 -0.94
C ALA A 221 11.38 5.86 -1.54
N THR A 222 12.36 5.39 -0.76
CA THR A 222 13.76 5.29 -1.18
C THR A 222 14.46 4.08 -0.56
N ILE A 223 15.59 3.66 -1.12
CA ILE A 223 16.47 2.65 -0.52
C ILE A 223 17.63 3.36 0.18
N VAL A 224 17.72 3.22 1.50
CA VAL A 224 18.81 3.76 2.34
C VAL A 224 19.40 2.61 3.13
N ASP A 225 20.73 2.45 3.05
CA ASP A 225 21.47 1.38 3.74
C ASP A 225 20.88 -0.03 3.49
N GLY A 226 20.39 -0.27 2.26
CA GLY A 226 19.78 -1.53 1.82
C GLY A 226 18.34 -1.76 2.31
N LYS A 227 17.73 -0.79 2.99
CA LYS A 227 16.34 -0.87 3.47
C LYS A 227 15.44 0.09 2.71
N VAL A 228 14.20 -0.32 2.46
CA VAL A 228 13.17 0.59 1.96
C VAL A 228 12.71 1.53 3.08
N VAL A 229 12.59 2.82 2.77
CA VAL A 229 12.24 3.88 3.72
C VAL A 229 11.20 4.81 3.08
N LEU A 230 10.10 5.04 3.78
CA LEU A 230 9.13 6.11 3.47
C LEU A 230 9.59 7.44 4.07
N PHE A 231 9.45 8.51 3.30
CA PHE A 231 9.83 9.86 3.71
C PHE A 231 8.90 10.89 3.06
N ASP A 232 9.01 12.16 3.47
CA ASP A 232 8.19 13.27 2.98
C ASP A 232 6.69 13.17 3.31
N CYS A 233 6.37 12.78 4.55
CA CYS A 233 5.01 12.87 5.12
C CYS A 233 4.46 14.30 5.06
N ILE A 234 3.17 14.46 4.71
CA ILE A 234 2.52 15.78 4.61
C ILE A 234 2.47 16.48 5.98
N GLU A 235 3.30 17.50 6.16
CA GLU A 235 3.38 18.29 7.38
C GLU A 235 2.41 19.47 7.43
N PHE A 236 2.01 19.97 6.26
CA PHE A 236 1.34 21.27 6.16
C PHE A 236 -0.19 21.23 6.13
N ASN A 237 -0.79 20.07 5.93
CA ASN A 237 -2.24 19.95 5.76
C ASN A 237 -2.77 18.75 6.55
N GLU A 238 -3.30 19.03 7.74
CA GLU A 238 -3.89 18.02 8.62
C GLU A 238 -4.98 17.19 7.94
N PRO A 239 -5.97 17.77 7.21
CA PRO A 239 -6.97 16.99 6.48
C PRO A 239 -6.39 15.92 5.54
N PHE A 240 -5.17 16.07 5.04
CA PHE A 240 -4.55 15.07 4.15
C PHE A 240 -3.83 13.94 4.89
N ARG A 241 -3.44 14.16 6.16
CA ARG A 241 -2.77 13.14 6.99
C ARG A 241 -3.62 12.57 8.11
N LEU A 242 -4.61 13.31 8.62
CA LEU A 242 -5.61 12.82 9.57
C LEU A 242 -6.73 12.16 8.78
N THR A 243 -6.50 10.92 8.38
CA THR A 243 -7.35 10.22 7.42
C THR A 243 -7.45 8.74 7.74
N ASP A 244 -8.33 8.04 7.03
CA ASP A 244 -8.44 6.59 7.12
C ASP A 244 -7.15 5.92 6.61
N VAL A 245 -6.63 4.95 7.35
CA VAL A 245 -5.43 4.18 6.95
C VAL A 245 -5.56 3.53 5.57
N THR A 246 -6.78 3.23 5.12
CA THR A 246 -7.02 2.71 3.76
C THR A 246 -6.77 3.78 2.71
N ALA A 247 -7.08 5.05 2.99
CA ALA A 247 -6.83 6.15 2.08
C ALA A 247 -5.32 6.38 1.85
N ASP A 248 -4.51 6.08 2.87
CA ASP A 248 -3.05 6.18 2.79
C ASP A 248 -2.45 4.98 2.02
N ALA A 249 -2.88 3.75 2.33
CA ALA A 249 -2.45 2.55 1.60
C ALA A 249 -2.90 2.56 0.12
N ALA A 250 -4.13 3.00 -0.15
CA ALA A 250 -4.69 3.08 -1.50
C ALA A 250 -3.85 3.95 -2.44
N PHE A 251 -3.11 4.92 -1.90
CA PHE A 251 -2.28 5.79 -2.73
C PHE A 251 -1.15 5.00 -3.41
N LEU A 252 -0.41 4.18 -2.65
CA LEU A 252 0.66 3.37 -3.22
C LEU A 252 0.12 2.35 -4.22
N ALA A 253 -1.01 1.71 -3.90
CA ALA A 253 -1.65 0.76 -4.80
C ALA A 253 -2.05 1.44 -6.12
N MET A 254 -2.64 2.63 -6.06
CA MET A 254 -3.01 3.40 -7.24
C MET A 254 -1.78 3.85 -8.04
N ASP A 255 -0.70 4.34 -7.39
CA ASP A 255 0.54 4.75 -8.06
C ASP A 255 1.22 3.58 -8.79
N LEU A 256 1.21 2.38 -8.19
CA LEU A 256 1.70 1.17 -8.86
C LEU A 256 0.86 0.80 -10.08
N GLU A 257 -0.46 0.95 -10.00
CA GLU A 257 -1.36 0.62 -11.11
C GLU A 257 -1.28 1.61 -12.28
N ASP A 258 -1.13 2.91 -12.00
CA ASP A 258 -0.83 3.95 -13.00
C ASP A 258 0.47 3.65 -13.77
N ARG A 259 1.45 3.05 -13.09
CA ARG A 259 2.72 2.61 -13.67
C ARG A 259 2.64 1.26 -14.39
N ASN A 260 1.44 0.70 -14.57
CA ASN A 260 1.19 -0.63 -15.14
C ASN A 260 1.79 -1.80 -14.32
N LEU A 261 1.99 -1.61 -13.02
CA LEU A 261 2.54 -2.61 -12.10
C LEU A 261 1.44 -3.27 -11.26
N LYS A 262 0.31 -3.62 -11.88
CA LYS A 262 -0.85 -4.26 -11.21
C LYS A 262 -0.45 -5.46 -10.34
N PRO A 263 0.44 -6.38 -10.77
CA PRO A 263 0.87 -7.50 -9.91
C PRO A 263 1.48 -7.04 -8.58
N LEU A 264 2.31 -5.98 -8.61
CA LEU A 264 2.93 -5.42 -7.41
C LEU A 264 1.91 -4.69 -6.54
N ALA A 265 0.96 -3.97 -7.13
CA ALA A 265 -0.13 -3.33 -6.37
C ALA A 265 -1.00 -4.37 -5.63
N ARG A 266 -1.34 -5.46 -6.31
CA ARG A 266 -2.11 -6.58 -5.73
C ARG A 266 -1.35 -7.28 -4.60
N ARG A 267 -0.05 -7.52 -4.80
CA ARG A 267 0.84 -8.06 -3.77
C ARG A 267 0.89 -7.16 -2.54
N PHE A 268 1.09 -5.85 -2.75
CA PHE A 268 1.10 -4.85 -1.68
C PHE A 268 -0.19 -4.89 -0.85
N ILE A 269 -1.36 -4.82 -1.49
CA ILE A 269 -2.65 -4.82 -0.79
C ILE A 269 -2.87 -6.13 -0.03
N SER A 270 -2.59 -7.28 -0.64
CA SER A 270 -2.74 -8.57 0.05
C SER A 270 -1.82 -8.67 1.28
N ALA A 271 -0.56 -8.23 1.16
CA ALA A 271 0.38 -8.25 2.28
C ALA A 271 0.05 -7.23 3.38
N TRP A 272 -0.50 -6.07 3.00
CA TRP A 272 -0.98 -5.06 3.95
C TRP A 272 -2.18 -5.59 4.75
N LEU A 273 -3.18 -6.18 4.07
CA LEU A 273 -4.36 -6.79 4.70
C LEU A 273 -4.00 -7.95 5.62
N GLU A 274 -3.08 -8.83 5.20
CA GLU A 274 -2.61 -9.94 6.04
C GLU A 274 -2.00 -9.46 7.36
N GLN A 275 -1.26 -8.34 7.33
CA GLN A 275 -0.60 -7.79 8.51
C GLN A 275 -1.57 -7.01 9.39
N THR A 276 -2.36 -6.10 8.82
CA THR A 276 -3.31 -5.27 9.59
C THR A 276 -4.51 -6.09 10.08
N GLY A 277 -4.99 -7.04 9.27
CA GLY A 277 -6.26 -7.75 9.47
C GLY A 277 -7.49 -6.94 9.10
N ASP A 278 -7.30 -5.77 8.49
CA ASP A 278 -8.35 -4.82 8.13
C ASP A 278 -9.03 -5.20 6.81
N TYR A 279 -9.68 -6.37 6.76
CA TYR A 279 -10.36 -6.84 5.54
C TYR A 279 -11.61 -6.02 5.17
N ASP A 280 -12.17 -5.27 6.11
CA ASP A 280 -13.27 -4.34 5.85
C ASP A 280 -12.83 -3.18 4.95
N ALA A 281 -11.52 -2.88 4.90
CA ALA A 281 -10.96 -1.90 3.97
C ALA A 281 -11.26 -2.22 2.49
N LEU A 282 -11.53 -3.49 2.15
CA LEU A 282 -11.84 -3.88 0.77
C LEU A 282 -13.07 -3.15 0.22
N GLU A 283 -14.09 -2.89 1.05
CA GLU A 283 -15.31 -2.19 0.61
C GLU A 283 -15.07 -0.72 0.21
N ILE A 284 -14.03 -0.09 0.76
CA ILE A 284 -13.67 1.34 0.56
C ILE A 284 -12.38 1.52 -0.25
N LEU A 285 -11.65 0.44 -0.55
CA LEU A 285 -10.36 0.50 -1.22
C LEU A 285 -10.45 1.18 -2.59
N ASN A 286 -11.39 0.75 -3.43
CA ASN A 286 -11.58 1.30 -4.78
C ASN A 286 -12.07 2.76 -4.74
N PHE A 287 -12.87 3.13 -3.75
CA PHE A 287 -13.25 4.53 -3.51
C PHE A 287 -12.02 5.39 -3.24
N PHE A 288 -11.13 4.94 -2.35
CA PHE A 288 -9.91 5.69 -2.05
C PHE A 288 -8.89 5.67 -3.19
N LYS A 289 -8.77 4.57 -3.95
CA LYS A 289 -7.91 4.54 -5.15
C LYS A 289 -8.40 5.52 -6.22
N ALA A 290 -9.71 5.61 -6.46
CA ALA A 290 -10.29 6.60 -7.36
C ALA A 290 -10.03 8.03 -6.87
N TYR A 291 -10.25 8.29 -5.58
CA TYR A 291 -9.90 9.57 -4.96
C TYR A 291 -8.43 9.94 -5.20
N ARG A 292 -7.49 9.05 -4.91
CA ARG A 292 -6.04 9.30 -5.08
C ARG A 292 -5.65 9.49 -6.55
N ALA A 293 -6.26 8.76 -7.48
CA ALA A 293 -6.07 8.99 -8.91
C ALA A 293 -6.52 10.42 -9.30
N MET A 294 -7.68 10.88 -8.81
CA MET A 294 -8.17 12.24 -9.06
C MET A 294 -7.31 13.32 -8.39
N VAL A 295 -6.68 13.05 -7.24
CA VAL A 295 -5.65 13.92 -6.66
C VAL A 295 -4.49 14.10 -7.62
N ARG A 296 -3.95 13.01 -8.19
CA ARG A 296 -2.85 13.09 -9.17
C ARG A 296 -3.25 13.78 -10.47
N ALA A 297 -4.47 13.52 -10.95
CA ALA A 297 -5.05 14.19 -12.10
C ALA A 297 -5.10 15.71 -11.89
N LYS A 298 -5.60 16.15 -10.73
CA LYS A 298 -5.65 17.56 -10.33
C LYS A 298 -4.28 18.21 -10.25
N VAL A 299 -3.33 17.58 -9.55
CA VAL A 299 -1.99 18.13 -9.37
C VAL A 299 -1.28 18.28 -10.73
N GLY A 300 -1.47 17.34 -11.66
CA GLY A 300 -0.99 17.47 -13.03
C GLY A 300 -1.56 18.71 -13.74
N LEU A 301 -2.86 18.95 -13.60
CA LEU A 301 -3.54 20.09 -14.23
C LEU A 301 -3.13 21.47 -13.69
N PHE A 302 -2.62 21.59 -12.45
CA PHE A 302 -2.15 22.90 -11.95
C PHE A 302 -1.04 23.51 -12.82
N ARG A 303 -0.26 22.68 -13.52
CA ARG A 303 0.78 23.15 -14.45
C ARG A 303 0.19 23.72 -15.75
N LEU A 304 -1.05 23.39 -16.08
CA LEU A 304 -1.70 23.79 -17.33
C LEU A 304 -1.90 25.31 -17.43
N GLY A 305 -2.15 25.99 -16.30
CA GLY A 305 -2.35 27.44 -16.27
C GLY A 305 -1.08 28.25 -16.53
N GLN A 306 0.09 27.64 -16.34
CA GLN A 306 1.42 28.28 -16.50
C GLN A 306 2.11 27.85 -17.80
N GLU A 307 1.50 26.93 -18.55
CA GLU A 307 2.10 26.32 -19.74
C GLU A 307 1.47 26.87 -21.03
N GLU A 308 2.27 27.62 -21.77
CA GLU A 308 1.88 28.23 -23.05
C GLU A 308 2.17 27.29 -24.23
N ASN A 309 3.11 26.34 -24.09
CA ASN A 309 3.50 25.45 -25.17
C ASN A 309 2.39 24.43 -25.48
N PRO A 310 1.81 24.42 -26.70
CA PRO A 310 0.71 23.53 -27.05
C PRO A 310 1.03 22.03 -26.86
N VAL A 311 2.28 21.63 -27.09
CA VAL A 311 2.72 20.23 -26.93
C VAL A 311 2.71 19.84 -25.45
N GLN A 312 3.25 20.69 -24.59
CA GLN A 312 3.28 20.43 -23.15
C GLN A 312 1.87 20.43 -22.54
N ARG A 313 1.00 21.35 -23.00
CA ARG A 313 -0.43 21.34 -22.64
C ARG A 313 -1.10 20.01 -23.01
N ALA A 314 -0.83 19.47 -24.20
CA ALA A 314 -1.36 18.18 -24.62
C ALA A 314 -0.83 17.01 -23.77
N VAL A 315 0.44 17.05 -23.35
CA VAL A 315 1.03 16.06 -22.42
C VAL A 315 0.33 16.11 -21.06
N ILE A 316 0.09 17.30 -20.50
CA ILE A 316 -0.62 17.49 -19.23
C ILE A 316 -2.05 16.92 -19.31
N LEU A 317 -2.79 17.25 -20.37
CA LEU A 317 -4.15 16.75 -20.56
C LEU A 317 -4.19 15.23 -20.76
N ARG A 318 -3.21 14.66 -21.47
CA ARG A 318 -3.08 13.20 -21.59
C ARG A 318 -2.84 12.54 -20.23
N GLN A 319 -2.01 13.14 -19.38
CA GLN A 319 -1.78 12.64 -18.03
C GLN A 319 -3.05 12.70 -17.18
N TYR A 320 -3.80 13.81 -17.24
CA TYR A 320 -5.12 13.91 -16.61
C TYR A 320 -6.05 12.76 -17.06
N ARG A 321 -6.19 12.55 -18.37
CA ARG A 321 -7.05 11.49 -18.94
C ARG A 321 -6.60 10.09 -18.51
N SER A 322 -5.30 9.85 -18.35
CA SER A 322 -4.78 8.58 -17.83
C SER A 322 -5.28 8.31 -16.40
N TYR A 323 -5.17 9.29 -15.52
CA TYR A 323 -5.65 9.16 -14.14
C TYR A 323 -7.18 9.10 -14.05
N ALA A 324 -7.90 9.87 -14.87
CA ALA A 324 -9.36 9.82 -14.91
C ALA A 324 -9.86 8.45 -15.38
N ALA A 325 -9.25 7.88 -16.43
CA ALA A 325 -9.55 6.52 -16.88
C ALA A 325 -9.18 5.45 -15.83
N LEU A 326 -8.08 5.64 -15.10
CA LEU A 326 -7.73 4.76 -13.97
C LEU A 326 -8.79 4.84 -12.86
N ALA A 327 -9.23 6.05 -12.48
CA ALA A 327 -10.29 6.24 -11.50
C ALA A 327 -11.60 5.56 -11.93
N GLU A 328 -11.97 5.71 -13.21
CA GLU A 328 -13.15 5.10 -13.80
C GLU A 328 -13.06 3.57 -13.78
N SER A 329 -11.87 3.00 -13.98
CA SER A 329 -11.67 1.55 -13.94
C SER A 329 -12.01 0.92 -12.58
N TYR A 330 -11.96 1.68 -11.49
CA TYR A 330 -12.34 1.22 -10.15
C TYR A 330 -13.86 1.14 -9.94
N SER A 331 -14.64 1.73 -10.84
CA SER A 331 -16.10 1.64 -10.84
C SER A 331 -16.63 0.42 -11.62
N ALA A 332 -15.75 -0.33 -12.28
CA ALA A 332 -16.13 -1.47 -13.12
C ALA A 332 -16.80 -2.60 -12.31
N ILE A 333 -17.71 -3.33 -12.96
CA ILE A 333 -18.37 -4.50 -12.35
C ILE A 333 -17.29 -5.58 -12.09
N PRO A 334 -17.11 -6.00 -10.83
CA PRO A 334 -16.06 -6.93 -10.49
C PRO A 334 -16.32 -8.34 -11.01
N SER A 335 -15.25 -9.02 -11.44
CA SER A 335 -15.24 -10.48 -11.60
C SER A 335 -14.77 -11.12 -10.30
N ARG A 336 -15.54 -12.10 -9.81
CA ARG A 336 -15.29 -12.75 -8.51
C ARG A 336 -15.09 -14.24 -8.71
N LEU A 337 -14.27 -14.85 -7.87
CA LEU A 337 -14.09 -16.30 -7.76
C LEU A 337 -13.65 -16.64 -6.34
N LEU A 338 -14.00 -17.83 -5.87
CA LEU A 338 -13.42 -18.40 -4.66
C LEU A 338 -12.57 -19.62 -5.02
N ALA A 339 -11.29 -19.56 -4.70
CA ALA A 339 -10.39 -20.69 -4.78
C ALA A 339 -9.95 -21.11 -3.38
N ILE A 340 -9.86 -22.42 -3.15
CA ILE A 340 -9.14 -22.97 -1.99
C ILE A 340 -7.90 -23.69 -2.47
N THR A 341 -6.80 -23.56 -1.74
CA THR A 341 -5.69 -24.48 -1.92
C THR A 341 -6.01 -25.80 -1.23
N HIS A 342 -5.59 -26.91 -1.82
CA HIS A 342 -5.75 -28.24 -1.26
C HIS A 342 -4.42 -28.97 -1.29
N GLY A 343 -4.02 -29.53 -0.15
CA GLY A 343 -2.77 -30.28 -0.04
C GLY A 343 -2.02 -30.07 1.28
N VAL A 344 -1.09 -30.96 1.56
CA VAL A 344 -0.32 -30.95 2.82
C VAL A 344 0.61 -29.74 2.94
N SER A 345 1.10 -29.46 4.14
CA SER A 345 2.06 -28.40 4.40
C SER A 345 3.32 -28.57 3.52
N ALA A 346 3.97 -27.44 3.21
CA ALA A 346 5.16 -27.37 2.35
C ALA A 346 5.03 -27.83 0.89
N VAL A 347 3.86 -28.26 0.41
CA VAL A 347 3.64 -28.64 -1.02
C VAL A 347 3.57 -27.44 -1.98
N GLY A 348 3.87 -26.22 -1.55
CA GLY A 348 3.88 -25.02 -2.42
C GLY A 348 2.55 -24.25 -2.53
N LYS A 349 1.54 -24.54 -1.70
CA LYS A 349 0.22 -23.85 -1.70
C LYS A 349 0.32 -22.32 -1.66
N SER A 350 1.15 -21.79 -0.75
CA SER A 350 1.33 -20.34 -0.61
C SER A 350 1.94 -19.69 -1.85
N HIS A 351 2.75 -20.43 -2.61
CA HIS A 351 3.27 -19.97 -3.89
C HIS A 351 2.15 -19.92 -4.95
N VAL A 352 1.31 -20.95 -5.02
CA VAL A 352 0.12 -20.96 -5.89
C VAL A 352 -0.81 -19.80 -5.55
N ALA A 353 -1.13 -19.60 -4.27
CA ALA A 353 -2.00 -18.53 -3.82
C ALA A 353 -1.44 -17.14 -4.16
N MET A 354 -0.13 -16.91 -3.96
CA MET A 354 0.50 -15.63 -4.33
C MET A 354 0.49 -15.38 -5.85
N ARG A 355 0.60 -16.44 -6.68
CA ARG A 355 0.43 -16.30 -8.12
C ARG A 355 -0.98 -15.88 -8.52
N LEU A 356 -2.01 -16.34 -7.80
CA LEU A 356 -3.38 -15.87 -7.99
C LEU A 356 -3.54 -14.40 -7.56
N VAL A 357 -2.90 -13.97 -6.48
CA VAL A 357 -2.87 -12.56 -6.05
C VAL A 357 -2.30 -11.69 -7.16
N GLU A 358 -1.08 -11.98 -7.61
CA GLU A 358 -0.35 -11.18 -8.58
C GLU A 358 -1.06 -11.16 -9.95
N ALA A 359 -1.50 -12.33 -10.43
CA ALA A 359 -2.05 -12.45 -11.78
C ALA A 359 -3.53 -12.06 -11.90
N LEU A 360 -4.35 -12.30 -10.87
CA LEU A 360 -5.81 -12.17 -10.93
C LEU A 360 -6.39 -11.17 -9.91
N GLY A 361 -5.55 -10.59 -9.04
CA GLY A 361 -6.01 -9.69 -7.99
C GLY A 361 -6.77 -10.39 -6.87
N ALA A 362 -6.55 -11.70 -6.69
CA ALA A 362 -7.16 -12.44 -5.59
C ALA A 362 -6.67 -11.92 -4.24
N ILE A 363 -7.58 -11.76 -3.27
CA ILE A 363 -7.20 -11.54 -1.88
C ILE A 363 -6.82 -12.88 -1.28
N ARG A 364 -5.59 -12.97 -0.75
CA ARG A 364 -5.11 -14.19 -0.10
C ARG A 364 -5.49 -14.16 1.38
N LEU A 365 -6.21 -15.20 1.81
CA LEU A 365 -6.57 -15.43 3.20
C LEU A 365 -5.80 -16.65 3.71
N ARG A 366 -4.90 -16.45 4.67
CA ARG A 366 -4.03 -17.54 5.14
C ARG A 366 -4.45 -18.08 6.48
N SER A 367 -4.56 -19.40 6.55
CA SER A 367 -4.94 -20.09 7.79
C SER A 367 -3.93 -19.93 8.92
N ASP A 368 -2.63 -19.81 8.63
CA ASP A 368 -1.60 -19.61 9.65
C ASP A 368 -1.64 -18.20 10.25
N VAL A 369 -1.86 -17.17 9.41
CA VAL A 369 -2.00 -15.77 9.84
C VAL A 369 -3.25 -15.60 10.71
N GLU A 370 -4.42 -16.04 10.24
CA GLU A 370 -5.66 -15.84 10.99
C GLU A 370 -5.73 -16.71 12.26
N ARG A 371 -5.10 -17.89 12.26
CA ARG A 371 -4.95 -18.70 13.47
C ARG A 371 -4.14 -17.96 14.54
N LYS A 372 -3.00 -17.36 14.16
CA LYS A 372 -2.19 -16.55 15.09
C LYS A 372 -2.92 -15.30 15.56
N ARG A 373 -3.72 -14.69 14.70
CA ARG A 373 -4.57 -13.54 15.05
C ARG A 373 -5.64 -13.91 16.09
N LEU A 374 -6.24 -15.09 15.98
CA LEU A 374 -7.28 -15.56 16.91
C LEU A 374 -6.71 -16.07 18.24
N PHE A 375 -5.57 -16.76 18.23
CA PHE A 375 -5.09 -17.53 19.38
C PHE A 375 -3.70 -17.14 19.88
N GLY A 376 -3.04 -16.16 19.26
CA GLY A 376 -1.66 -15.78 19.56
C GLY A 376 -0.62 -16.73 18.97
N GLU A 377 0.62 -16.61 19.43
CA GLU A 377 1.69 -17.52 19.02
C GLU A 377 1.60 -18.86 19.77
N GLN A 378 1.95 -19.94 19.09
CA GLN A 378 2.05 -21.24 19.73
C GLN A 378 3.21 -21.25 20.73
N GLN A 379 2.95 -21.77 21.93
CA GLN A 379 3.98 -21.92 22.95
C GLN A 379 5.08 -22.86 22.45
N ALA A 380 6.33 -22.55 22.80
CA ALA A 380 7.49 -23.32 22.34
C ALA A 380 7.41 -24.82 22.68
N ALA A 381 6.78 -25.17 23.82
CA ALA A 381 6.60 -26.55 24.26
C ALA A 381 5.62 -27.36 23.39
N GLU A 382 4.77 -26.70 22.61
CA GLU A 382 3.72 -27.35 21.80
C GLU A 382 4.05 -27.33 20.30
N LYS A 383 5.15 -26.68 19.90
CA LYS A 383 5.57 -26.60 18.49
C LYS A 383 5.69 -27.99 17.85
N GLY A 384 5.10 -28.17 16.67
CA GLY A 384 5.09 -29.43 15.95
C GLY A 384 3.99 -30.42 16.36
N GLN A 385 3.19 -30.10 17.38
CA GLN A 385 2.03 -30.91 17.75
C GLN A 385 0.81 -30.55 16.88
N LEU A 386 0.22 -31.56 16.23
CA LEU A 386 -0.85 -31.40 15.22
C LEU A 386 -2.24 -31.08 15.78
N THR A 387 -2.48 -31.37 17.06
CA THR A 387 -3.82 -31.33 17.68
C THR A 387 -3.81 -30.64 19.05
N ALA A 388 -2.78 -29.85 19.34
CA ALA A 388 -2.62 -29.15 20.61
C ALA A 388 -2.52 -27.63 20.40
N GLY A 389 -2.77 -26.88 21.46
CA GLY A 389 -2.74 -25.41 21.45
C GLY A 389 -3.61 -24.82 20.36
N ILE A 390 -3.00 -23.97 19.54
CA ILE A 390 -3.66 -23.28 18.42
C ILE A 390 -4.09 -24.23 17.28
N TYR A 391 -3.69 -25.51 17.33
CA TYR A 391 -4.06 -26.56 16.36
C TYR A 391 -5.07 -27.59 16.91
N SER A 392 -5.67 -27.36 18.07
CA SER A 392 -6.79 -28.19 18.56
C SER A 392 -7.94 -28.25 17.55
N GLN A 393 -8.85 -29.21 17.70
CA GLN A 393 -10.00 -29.35 16.81
C GLN A 393 -10.88 -28.09 16.82
N ASP A 394 -11.16 -27.54 18.00
CA ASP A 394 -11.94 -26.32 18.16
C ASP A 394 -11.23 -25.09 17.57
N ALA A 395 -9.92 -24.94 17.82
CA ALA A 395 -9.14 -23.84 17.25
C ALA A 395 -9.07 -23.93 15.72
N SER A 396 -8.95 -25.14 15.17
CA SER A 396 -8.99 -25.37 13.74
C SER A 396 -10.38 -25.04 13.16
N ALA A 397 -11.46 -25.50 13.78
CA ALA A 397 -12.83 -25.19 13.33
C ALA A 397 -13.07 -23.67 13.31
N ALA A 398 -12.72 -22.96 14.38
CA ALA A 398 -12.83 -21.51 14.48
C ALA A 398 -11.97 -20.77 13.44
N THR A 399 -10.74 -21.24 13.16
CA THR A 399 -9.88 -20.68 12.12
C THR A 399 -10.53 -20.80 10.74
N TYR A 400 -11.05 -21.98 10.39
CA TYR A 400 -11.70 -22.18 9.10
C TYR A 400 -12.99 -21.35 8.97
N GLN A 401 -13.79 -21.28 10.03
CA GLN A 401 -14.97 -20.42 10.06
C GLN A 401 -14.61 -18.94 9.84
N ARG A 402 -13.53 -18.45 10.48
CA ARG A 402 -13.03 -17.09 10.27
C ARG A 402 -12.61 -16.86 8.82
N LEU A 403 -11.87 -17.79 8.21
CA LEU A 403 -11.48 -17.69 6.79
C LEU A 403 -12.69 -17.63 5.86
N HIS A 404 -13.73 -18.42 6.14
CA HIS A 404 -14.97 -18.43 5.36
C HIS A 404 -15.74 -17.11 5.49
N GLN A 405 -15.82 -16.54 6.70
CA GLN A 405 -16.40 -15.21 6.93
C GLN A 405 -15.65 -14.12 6.16
N LEU A 406 -14.31 -14.13 6.24
CA LEU A 406 -13.46 -13.19 5.51
C LEU A 406 -13.61 -13.33 3.99
N ALA A 407 -13.67 -14.56 3.50
CA ALA A 407 -13.89 -14.83 2.08
C ALA A 407 -15.25 -14.30 1.61
N SER A 408 -16.30 -14.51 2.40
CA SER A 408 -17.63 -13.96 2.11
C SER A 408 -17.59 -12.43 2.04
N ALA A 409 -16.98 -11.75 3.02
CA ALA A 409 -16.85 -10.30 3.02
C ALA A 409 -16.08 -9.77 1.79
N ALA A 410 -14.94 -10.37 1.48
CA ALA A 410 -14.13 -9.98 0.32
C ALA A 410 -14.86 -10.21 -1.02
N LEU A 411 -15.62 -11.30 -1.15
CA LEU A 411 -16.44 -11.58 -2.33
C LEU A 411 -17.61 -10.59 -2.44
N HIS A 412 -18.22 -10.15 -1.34
CA HIS A 412 -19.24 -9.10 -1.37
C HIS A 412 -18.64 -7.74 -1.73
N ALA A 413 -17.41 -7.46 -1.28
CA ALA A 413 -16.65 -6.27 -1.65
C ALA A 413 -16.17 -6.26 -3.12
N GLY A 414 -16.40 -7.34 -3.88
CA GLY A 414 -16.07 -7.40 -5.30
C GLY A 414 -14.72 -8.03 -5.62
N PHE A 415 -14.04 -8.66 -4.67
CA PHE A 415 -12.71 -9.21 -4.92
C PHE A 415 -12.75 -10.73 -5.15
N PRO A 416 -11.96 -11.26 -6.10
CA PRO A 416 -11.65 -12.69 -6.11
C PRO A 416 -10.87 -13.07 -4.84
N VAL A 417 -10.99 -14.31 -4.38
CA VAL A 417 -10.40 -14.77 -3.12
C VAL A 417 -9.68 -16.09 -3.33
N VAL A 418 -8.52 -16.24 -2.70
CA VAL A 418 -7.84 -17.52 -2.52
C VAL A 418 -7.61 -17.79 -1.05
N ILE A 419 -8.17 -18.87 -0.52
CA ILE A 419 -7.91 -19.33 0.84
C ILE A 419 -6.71 -20.29 0.83
N ASP A 420 -5.59 -19.83 1.38
CA ASP A 420 -4.36 -20.59 1.56
C ASP A 420 -4.40 -21.40 2.87
N ALA A 421 -4.92 -22.61 2.76
CA ALA A 421 -5.03 -23.57 3.84
C ALA A 421 -4.89 -25.01 3.30
N THR A 422 -4.83 -26.01 4.18
CA THR A 422 -4.58 -27.40 3.76
C THR A 422 -5.83 -28.09 3.20
N TYR A 423 -7.00 -27.80 3.77
CA TYR A 423 -8.33 -28.28 3.34
C TYR A 423 -8.43 -29.81 3.22
N LEU A 424 -7.78 -30.52 4.15
CA LEU A 424 -7.66 -31.98 4.10
C LEU A 424 -8.97 -32.71 4.45
N LYS A 425 -9.98 -31.99 4.96
CA LYS A 425 -11.25 -32.53 5.44
C LYS A 425 -12.40 -32.13 4.53
N GLN A 426 -13.26 -33.08 4.18
CA GLN A 426 -14.39 -32.88 3.28
C GLN A 426 -15.33 -31.79 3.82
N ALA A 427 -15.64 -31.82 5.13
CA ALA A 427 -16.49 -30.81 5.76
C ALA A 427 -15.96 -29.36 5.58
N GLN A 428 -14.63 -29.17 5.62
CA GLN A 428 -14.03 -27.85 5.39
C GLN A 428 -14.19 -27.40 3.94
N ARG A 429 -14.00 -28.32 2.98
CA ARG A 429 -14.12 -28.04 1.55
C ARG A 429 -15.57 -27.72 1.17
N HIS A 430 -16.53 -28.47 1.71
CA HIS A 430 -17.95 -28.20 1.54
C HIS A 430 -18.34 -26.83 2.10
N ALA A 431 -17.92 -26.49 3.32
CA ALA A 431 -18.20 -25.17 3.89
C ALA A 431 -17.62 -24.02 3.04
N ALA A 432 -16.44 -24.19 2.43
CA ALA A 432 -15.90 -23.19 1.50
C ALA A 432 -16.70 -23.12 0.19
N ARG A 433 -17.19 -24.25 -0.32
CA ARG A 433 -18.08 -24.29 -1.49
C ARG A 433 -19.41 -23.58 -1.19
N ASP A 434 -19.96 -23.75 0.01
CA ASP A 434 -21.20 -23.12 0.42
C ASP A 434 -21.06 -21.58 0.42
N VAL A 435 -19.93 -21.04 0.90
CA VAL A 435 -19.61 -19.60 0.77
C VAL A 435 -19.63 -19.13 -0.69
N ALA A 436 -19.04 -19.91 -1.61
CA ALA A 436 -19.06 -19.56 -3.03
C ALA A 436 -20.49 -19.56 -3.60
N GLN A 437 -21.32 -20.53 -3.20
CA GLN A 437 -22.72 -20.63 -3.63
C GLN A 437 -23.55 -19.45 -3.10
N GLU A 438 -23.45 -19.15 -1.81
CA GLU A 438 -24.16 -18.05 -1.15
C GLU A 438 -23.80 -16.68 -1.74
N THR A 439 -22.55 -16.49 -2.17
CA THR A 439 -22.07 -15.24 -2.79
C THR A 439 -22.26 -15.18 -4.32
N GLY A 440 -22.72 -16.27 -4.93
CA GLY A 440 -22.88 -16.41 -6.37
C GLY A 440 -21.54 -16.40 -7.14
N ALA A 441 -20.45 -16.87 -6.51
CA ALA A 441 -19.11 -16.91 -7.09
C ALA A 441 -18.76 -18.33 -7.61
N PRO A 442 -18.02 -18.45 -8.74
CA PRO A 442 -17.41 -19.71 -9.14
C PRO A 442 -16.45 -20.24 -8.07
N PHE A 443 -16.48 -21.57 -7.85
CA PHE A 443 -15.63 -22.25 -6.87
C PHE A 443 -14.58 -23.14 -7.55
N LEU A 444 -13.34 -23.11 -7.05
CA LEU A 444 -12.24 -23.94 -7.51
C LEU A 444 -11.46 -24.57 -6.34
N ILE A 445 -11.12 -25.84 -6.49
CA ILE A 445 -10.17 -26.53 -5.61
C ILE A 445 -8.83 -26.63 -6.34
N LEU A 446 -7.79 -26.01 -5.82
CA LEU A 446 -6.43 -26.08 -6.36
C LEU A 446 -5.66 -27.21 -5.66
N ASP A 447 -5.73 -28.41 -6.23
CA ASP A 447 -5.06 -29.60 -5.68
C ASP A 447 -3.56 -29.54 -5.97
N CYS A 448 -2.80 -29.07 -4.98
CA CYS A 448 -1.37 -28.81 -5.08
C CYS A 448 -0.58 -30.10 -4.82
N GLN A 449 0.28 -30.46 -5.77
CA GLN A 449 1.06 -31.68 -5.73
C GLN A 449 2.54 -31.41 -6.03
N ALA A 450 3.42 -32.10 -5.31
CA ALA A 450 4.85 -32.15 -5.56
C ALA A 450 5.41 -33.52 -5.15
N PRO A 451 6.50 -33.99 -5.79
CA PRO A 451 7.20 -35.18 -5.34
C PRO A 451 7.68 -35.04 -3.88
N GLU A 452 7.67 -36.13 -3.12
CA GLU A 452 8.08 -36.13 -1.71
C GLU A 452 9.52 -35.61 -1.52
N THR A 453 10.41 -35.93 -2.46
CA THR A 453 11.79 -35.44 -2.48
C THR A 453 11.90 -33.93 -2.58
N VAL A 454 11.01 -33.29 -3.36
CA VAL A 454 10.94 -31.83 -3.50
C VAL A 454 10.40 -31.19 -2.22
N ILE A 455 9.34 -31.76 -1.63
CA ILE A 455 8.77 -31.28 -0.36
C ILE A 455 9.82 -31.34 0.75
N ALA A 456 10.57 -32.44 0.86
CA ALA A 456 11.64 -32.60 1.83
C ALA A 456 12.75 -31.54 1.65
N SER A 457 13.16 -31.28 0.40
CA SER A 457 14.14 -30.24 0.09
C SER A 457 13.67 -28.85 0.49
N TRP A 458 12.42 -28.49 0.20
CA TRP A 458 11.87 -27.17 0.58
C TRP A 458 11.74 -27.00 2.09
N LEU A 459 11.36 -28.05 2.83
CA LEU A 459 11.34 -28.03 4.29
C LEU A 459 12.74 -27.76 4.87
N ALA A 460 13.77 -28.43 4.36
CA ALA A 460 15.14 -28.23 4.79
C ALA A 460 15.64 -26.79 4.53
N GLN A 461 15.35 -26.25 3.34
CA GLN A 461 15.69 -24.87 2.99
C GLN A 461 15.01 -23.84 3.90
N ARG A 462 13.73 -24.05 4.23
CA ARG A 462 12.97 -23.14 5.12
C ARG A 462 13.51 -23.17 6.55
N GLN A 463 13.84 -24.34 7.07
CA GLN A 463 14.47 -24.47 8.38
C GLN A 463 15.82 -23.74 8.44
N ALA A 464 16.63 -23.83 7.38
CA ALA A 464 17.90 -23.12 7.29
C ALA A 464 17.73 -21.59 7.17
N ALA A 465 16.66 -21.12 6.52
CA ALA A 465 16.43 -19.70 6.28
C ALA A 465 15.88 -18.94 7.50
N ALA A 466 15.33 -19.63 8.52
CA ALA A 466 14.68 -19.04 9.71
C ALA A 466 13.65 -17.92 9.42
N LYS A 467 13.14 -17.84 8.18
CA LYS A 467 12.36 -16.72 7.64
C LYS A 467 10.87 -17.04 7.45
N ASP A 468 10.42 -18.26 7.73
CA ASP A 468 9.03 -18.67 7.55
C ASP A 468 8.40 -19.12 8.89
N PRO A 469 7.30 -18.48 9.35
CA PRO A 469 6.60 -18.82 10.59
C PRO A 469 5.82 -20.15 10.61
N SER A 470 5.92 -20.99 9.57
CA SER A 470 5.20 -22.26 9.47
C SER A 470 5.77 -23.35 10.40
N ASP A 471 4.95 -23.87 11.32
CA ASP A 471 5.33 -24.93 12.29
C ASP A 471 5.46 -26.34 11.65
N ALA A 472 5.52 -26.44 10.32
CA ALA A 472 5.45 -27.72 9.62
C ALA A 472 6.79 -28.47 9.62
N THR A 473 6.81 -29.65 10.26
CA THR A 473 7.90 -30.63 10.18
C THR A 473 7.58 -31.74 9.16
N LEU A 474 8.55 -32.58 8.83
CA LEU A 474 8.32 -33.76 7.98
C LEU A 474 7.29 -34.72 8.60
N GLU A 475 7.29 -34.85 9.93
CA GLU A 475 6.32 -35.66 10.68
C GLU A 475 4.90 -35.10 10.57
N VAL A 476 4.75 -33.77 10.68
CA VAL A 476 3.48 -33.06 10.44
C VAL A 476 2.96 -33.35 9.03
N VAL A 477 3.83 -33.31 8.01
CA VAL A 477 3.44 -33.61 6.62
C VAL A 477 2.94 -35.05 6.48
N LYS A 478 3.66 -36.04 7.03
CA LYS A 478 3.25 -37.45 6.96
C LYS A 478 1.92 -37.71 7.65
N ALA A 479 1.70 -37.12 8.83
CA ALA A 479 0.44 -37.25 9.54
C ALA A 479 -0.72 -36.54 8.82
N GLN A 480 -0.47 -35.40 8.17
CA GLN A 480 -1.44 -34.76 7.29
C GLN A 480 -1.78 -35.62 6.07
N GLN A 481 -0.81 -36.29 5.46
CA GLN A 481 -1.07 -37.23 4.37
C GLN A 481 -1.95 -38.39 4.83
N ALA A 482 -1.66 -38.97 6.00
CA ALA A 482 -2.42 -40.09 6.56
C ALA A 482 -3.86 -39.72 6.95
N SER A 483 -4.11 -38.47 7.32
CA SER A 483 -5.43 -37.97 7.73
C SER A 483 -6.23 -37.29 6.62
N ARG A 484 -5.68 -37.21 5.40
CA ARG A 484 -6.32 -36.58 4.23
C ARG A 484 -7.52 -37.41 3.75
N GLU A 485 -8.66 -36.76 3.63
CA GLU A 485 -9.84 -37.33 2.98
C GLU A 485 -9.77 -37.07 1.47
N ALA A 486 -10.05 -38.11 0.68
CA ALA A 486 -10.05 -38.03 -0.78
C ALA A 486 -11.06 -36.99 -1.29
N LEU A 487 -10.80 -36.44 -2.47
CA LEU A 487 -11.76 -35.61 -3.18
C LEU A 487 -12.85 -36.51 -3.78
N ASP A 488 -14.12 -36.21 -3.52
CA ASP A 488 -15.23 -36.93 -4.12
C ASP A 488 -15.49 -36.53 -5.58
N ALA A 489 -16.47 -37.16 -6.23
CA ALA A 489 -16.77 -36.93 -7.63
C ALA A 489 -17.22 -35.49 -7.94
N GLU A 490 -17.93 -34.84 -7.01
CA GLU A 490 -18.39 -33.47 -7.18
C GLU A 490 -17.22 -32.48 -7.02
N GLU A 491 -16.36 -32.74 -6.02
CA GLU A 491 -15.15 -31.97 -5.77
C GLU A 491 -14.15 -32.08 -6.94
N LEU A 492 -14.00 -33.28 -7.52
CA LEU A 492 -13.14 -33.50 -8.67
C LEU A 492 -13.55 -32.68 -9.90
N ALA A 493 -14.85 -32.45 -10.12
CA ALA A 493 -15.34 -31.61 -11.21
C ALA A 493 -14.90 -30.13 -11.06
N GLN A 494 -14.76 -29.67 -9.83
CA GLN A 494 -14.33 -28.31 -9.46
C GLN A 494 -12.81 -28.21 -9.25
N THR A 495 -12.10 -29.33 -9.33
CA THR A 495 -10.66 -29.40 -9.04
C THR A 495 -9.81 -29.03 -10.25
N LYS A 496 -8.70 -28.35 -9.99
CA LYS A 496 -7.58 -28.17 -10.91
C LYS A 496 -6.31 -28.65 -10.21
N GLN A 497 -5.68 -29.66 -10.78
CA GLN A 497 -4.38 -30.14 -10.30
C GLN A 497 -3.30 -29.11 -10.64
N VAL A 498 -2.40 -28.89 -9.69
CA VAL A 498 -1.28 -27.95 -9.81
C VAL A 498 -0.01 -28.66 -9.37
N ASN A 499 0.86 -28.96 -10.32
CA ASN A 499 2.21 -29.46 -10.03
C ASN A 499 3.06 -28.27 -9.60
N THR A 500 3.24 -28.09 -8.30
CA THR A 500 3.83 -26.86 -7.75
C THR A 500 5.33 -26.71 -7.99
N HIS A 501 5.99 -27.80 -8.39
CA HIS A 501 7.39 -27.82 -8.80
C HIS A 501 7.58 -27.47 -10.29
N GLU A 502 6.49 -27.31 -11.05
CA GLU A 502 6.51 -27.02 -12.49
C GLU A 502 5.84 -25.65 -12.74
N SER A 503 6.61 -24.64 -13.12
CA SER A 503 6.07 -23.29 -13.38
C SER A 503 4.98 -23.28 -14.46
N ALA A 504 5.12 -24.11 -15.50
CA ALA A 504 4.15 -24.23 -16.59
C ALA A 504 2.76 -24.69 -16.10
N SER A 505 2.69 -25.48 -15.02
CA SER A 505 1.40 -25.89 -14.44
C SER A 505 0.63 -24.70 -13.86
N LEU A 506 1.33 -23.73 -13.28
CA LEU A 506 0.73 -22.52 -12.72
C LEU A 506 0.33 -21.54 -13.82
N ASP A 507 1.18 -21.33 -14.82
CA ASP A 507 0.87 -20.46 -15.95
C ASP A 507 -0.39 -20.94 -16.68
N SER A 508 -0.48 -22.25 -16.95
CA SER A 508 -1.68 -22.86 -17.56
C SER A 508 -2.95 -22.74 -16.68
N LEU A 509 -2.82 -22.75 -15.35
CA LEU A 509 -3.95 -22.51 -14.45
C LEU A 509 -4.47 -21.08 -14.62
N ILE A 510 -3.57 -20.09 -14.55
CA ILE A 510 -3.92 -18.66 -14.64
C ILE A 510 -4.57 -18.35 -16.00
N GLU A 511 -4.00 -18.84 -17.11
CA GLU A 511 -4.57 -18.65 -18.45
C GLU A 511 -5.99 -19.20 -18.57
N ARG A 512 -6.23 -20.42 -18.07
CA ARG A 512 -7.56 -21.04 -18.10
C ARG A 512 -8.58 -20.28 -17.25
N ILE A 513 -8.16 -19.71 -16.12
CA ILE A 513 -9.06 -18.87 -15.30
C ILE A 513 -9.42 -17.60 -16.08
N ARG A 514 -8.44 -16.88 -16.66
CA ARG A 514 -8.70 -15.68 -17.47
C ARG A 514 -9.59 -15.94 -18.68
N GLN A 515 -9.45 -17.09 -19.35
CA GLN A 515 -10.32 -17.46 -20.47
C GLN A 515 -11.78 -17.62 -20.07
N ARG A 516 -12.05 -18.06 -18.83
CA ARG A 516 -13.42 -18.25 -18.32
C ARG A 516 -13.98 -17.02 -17.63
N LEU A 517 -13.10 -16.21 -17.05
CA LEU A 517 -13.41 -15.00 -16.29
C LEU A 517 -12.52 -13.86 -16.81
N PRO A 518 -12.84 -13.28 -17.98
CA PRO A 518 -11.97 -12.29 -18.65
C PRO A 518 -11.85 -10.96 -17.91
N GLY A 519 -12.66 -10.71 -16.87
CA GLY A 519 -12.57 -9.51 -16.05
C GLY A 519 -11.57 -9.57 -14.88
N LEU A 520 -10.73 -10.61 -14.79
CA LEU A 520 -9.73 -10.83 -13.72
C LEU A 520 -8.28 -10.46 -14.10
#